data_AF-A0A261GE97-F1
#
_entry.id   AF-A0A261GE97-F1
#
_cell.length_a   1.000
_cell.length_b   1.000
_cell.length_c   1.000
_cell.angle_alpha   90.00
_cell.angle_beta   90.00
_cell.angle_gamma   90.00
#
_symmetry.space_group_name_H-M   'P 1'
#
loop_
_entity.id
_entity.type
_entity.pdbx_description
1 polymer ?
#
loop_
_entity_poly.entity_id
_entity_poly.type
_entity_poly.pdbx_seq_one_letter_code
_entity_poly.pdbx_strand_id
1 'polypeptide(L)'
;MSTDQELIQQGLKLIAALEEKGSYYHAKSSMHDSFMWEAVGIKTRIESLVRKEQGARDKENVDDTTFGEGLREFSPELADEVSGFYKRYYGTGHT
;
A
#
# COMPACT_ATOMS: atom_id res chain seq x y z
N MET A 1 -2.32 -21.66 -1.00
CA MET A 1 -2.21 -20.49 -0.08
C MET A 1 -3.44 -19.64 -0.31
N SER A 2 -3.99 -19.02 0.72
CA SER A 2 -5.12 -18.10 0.54
C SER A 2 -4.61 -16.78 -0.05
N THR A 3 -5.35 -16.19 -1.01
CA THR A 3 -4.99 -14.93 -1.68
C THR A 3 -4.65 -13.82 -0.69
N ASP A 4 -5.34 -13.76 0.45
CA ASP A 4 -5.06 -12.79 1.52
C ASP A 4 -3.68 -12.97 2.16
N GLN A 5 -3.19 -14.20 2.31
CA GLN A 5 -1.87 -14.47 2.89
C GLN A 5 -0.74 -14.02 1.95
N GLU A 6 -0.90 -14.20 0.65
CA GLU A 6 0.03 -13.67 -0.36
C GLU A 6 0.03 -12.15 -0.35
N LEU A 7 -1.16 -11.53 -0.23
CA LEU A 7 -1.29 -10.07 -0.20
C LEU A 7 -0.70 -9.47 1.08
N ILE A 8 -0.88 -10.12 2.23
CA ILE A 8 -0.22 -9.74 3.49
C ILE A 8 1.30 -9.79 3.34
N GLN A 9 1.84 -10.88 2.79
CA GLN A 9 3.29 -11.01 2.60
C GLN A 9 3.84 -9.97 1.62
N GLN A 10 3.13 -9.69 0.53
CA GLN A 10 3.49 -8.65 -0.43
C GLN A 10 3.49 -7.28 0.25
N GLY A 11 2.43 -6.95 0.98
CA GLY A 11 2.31 -5.67 1.66
C GLY A 11 3.39 -5.45 2.73
N LEU A 12 3.75 -6.48 3.51
CA LEU A 12 4.83 -6.37 4.50
C LEU A 12 6.18 -6.06 3.87
N LYS A 13 6.50 -6.69 2.73
CA LYS A 13 7.72 -6.39 1.96
C LYS A 13 7.70 -4.96 1.44
N LEU A 14 6.55 -4.52 0.94
CA LEU A 14 6.40 -3.19 0.37
C LEU A 14 6.51 -2.09 1.44
N ILE A 15 5.93 -2.29 2.63
CA ILE A 15 6.12 -1.40 3.78
C ILE A 15 7.61 -1.23 4.09
N ALA A 16 8.36 -2.33 4.20
CA ALA A 16 9.79 -2.27 4.50
C ALA A 16 10.56 -1.50 3.41
N ALA A 17 10.23 -1.71 2.14
CA ALA A 17 10.86 -0.99 1.03
C ALA A 17 10.52 0.51 1.04
N LEU A 18 9.28 0.88 1.35
CA LEU A 18 8.85 2.28 1.47
C LEU A 18 9.51 2.97 2.67
N GLU A 19 9.60 2.30 3.83
CA GLU A 19 10.27 2.80 5.03
C GLU A 19 11.78 2.99 4.80
N GLU A 20 12.43 2.00 4.19
CA GLU A 20 13.84 2.09 3.80
C GLU A 20 14.04 3.27 2.82
N LYS A 21 13.21 3.36 1.78
CA LYS A 21 13.33 4.42 0.77
C LYS A 21 13.10 5.80 1.36
N GLY A 22 12.07 5.95 2.19
CA GLY A 22 11.73 7.19 2.89
C GLY A 22 12.82 7.64 3.86
N SER A 23 13.59 6.72 4.44
CA SER A 23 14.70 7.05 5.36
C SER A 23 15.89 7.76 4.69
N TYR A 24 16.05 7.63 3.37
CA TYR A 24 17.06 8.38 2.62
C TYR A 24 16.75 9.87 2.50
N TYR A 25 15.49 10.25 2.73
CA TYR A 25 15.05 11.64 2.71
C TYR A 25 15.03 12.20 4.13
N HIS A 26 15.28 13.50 4.24
CA HIS A 26 15.18 14.18 5.53
C HIS A 26 13.76 13.99 6.12
N ALA A 27 13.64 13.68 7.41
CA ALA A 27 12.38 13.30 8.05
C ALA A 27 11.25 14.35 7.96
N LYS A 28 11.58 15.61 7.63
CA LYS A 28 10.63 16.71 7.42
C LYS A 28 10.35 17.03 5.95
N SER A 29 10.91 16.24 5.03
CA SER A 29 10.72 16.41 3.60
C SER A 29 9.36 15.85 3.20
N SER A 30 8.67 16.55 2.30
CA SER A 30 7.44 16.03 1.67
C SER A 30 7.66 14.66 0.99
N MET A 31 8.89 14.35 0.58
CA MET A 31 9.25 13.02 0.03
C MET A 31 9.21 11.95 1.12
N HIS A 32 9.81 12.22 2.29
CA HIS A 32 9.75 11.30 3.43
C HIS A 32 8.29 11.04 3.81
N ASP A 33 7.50 12.11 3.97
CA ASP A 33 6.06 12.01 4.22
C ASP A 33 5.35 11.16 3.16
N SER A 34 5.62 11.37 1.86
CA SER A 34 4.97 10.60 0.79
C SER A 34 5.24 9.09 0.92
N PHE A 35 6.48 8.69 1.16
CA PHE A 35 6.82 7.28 1.38
C PHE A 35 6.18 6.72 2.65
N MET A 36 6.17 7.49 3.75
CA MET A 36 5.60 7.05 5.03
C MET A 36 4.07 6.93 4.96
N TRP A 37 3.40 7.86 4.28
CA TRP A 37 1.94 7.82 4.11
C TRP A 37 1.50 6.56 3.36
N GLU A 38 2.20 6.19 2.29
CA GLU A 38 1.89 4.95 1.56
C GLU A 38 2.19 3.71 2.42
N ALA A 39 3.28 3.70 3.18
CA ALA A 39 3.61 2.61 4.10
C ALA A 39 2.52 2.41 5.18
N VAL A 40 2.06 3.50 5.80
CA VAL A 40 0.96 3.50 6.76
C VAL A 40 -0.33 3.02 6.10
N GLY A 41 -0.64 3.52 4.90
CA GLY A 41 -1.81 3.12 4.13
C GLY A 41 -1.85 1.61 3.89
N ILE A 42 -0.75 1.02 3.44
CA ILE A 42 -0.61 -0.43 3.21
C ILE A 42 -0.73 -1.20 4.53
N LYS A 43 -0.08 -0.74 5.60
CA LYS A 43 -0.14 -1.37 6.93
C LYS A 43 -1.57 -1.48 7.44
N THR A 44 -2.36 -0.42 7.36
CA THR A 44 -3.77 -0.44 7.78
C THR A 44 -4.58 -1.48 7.01
N ARG A 45 -4.32 -1.64 5.70
CA ARG A 45 -5.01 -2.62 4.87
C ARG A 45 -4.60 -4.05 5.24
N ILE A 46 -3.31 -4.30 5.47
CA ILE A 46 -2.83 -5.59 6.00
C ILE A 46 -3.51 -5.93 7.33
N GLU A 47 -3.59 -4.98 8.25
CA GLU A 47 -4.25 -5.21 9.55
C GLU A 47 -5.72 -5.59 9.39
N SER A 48 -6.43 -4.98 8.44
CA SER A 48 -7.82 -5.35 8.10
C SER A 48 -7.91 -6.80 7.59
N LEU A 49 -6.96 -7.26 6.75
CA LEU A 49 -6.91 -8.66 6.29
C LEU A 49 -6.68 -9.64 7.44
N VAL A 50 -5.72 -9.32 8.31
CA VAL A 50 -5.37 -10.15 9.47
C VAL A 50 -6.56 -10.28 10.41
N ARG A 51 -7.31 -9.20 10.61
CA ARG A 51 -8.52 -9.17 11.45
C ARG A 51 -9.76 -9.76 10.75
N LYS A 52 -9.65 -10.13 9.46
CA LYS A 52 -10.75 -10.60 8.61
C LYS A 52 -11.94 -9.64 8.55
N GLU A 53 -11.66 -8.34 8.60
CA GLU A 53 -12.68 -7.28 8.52
C GLU A 53 -13.09 -7.04 7.06
N GLN A 54 -13.56 -8.09 6.37
CA GLN A 54 -13.93 -8.05 4.95
C GLN A 54 -14.99 -6.98 4.64
N GLY A 55 -15.90 -6.69 5.57
CA GLY A 55 -16.92 -5.64 5.40
C GLY A 55 -16.37 -4.21 5.27
N ALA A 56 -15.10 -3.96 5.60
CA ALA A 56 -14.43 -2.68 5.37
C ALA A 56 -13.88 -2.56 3.94
N ARG A 57 -13.55 -3.68 3.30
CA ARG A 57 -12.99 -3.75 1.94
C ARG A 57 -13.98 -3.31 0.86
N ASP A 58 -15.24 -3.72 0.99
CA ASP A 58 -16.32 -3.41 0.03
C ASP A 58 -16.95 -2.02 0.23
N LYS A 59 -16.75 -1.39 1.40
CA LYS A 59 -17.37 -0.10 1.74
C LYS A 59 -16.48 1.11 1.46
N GLU A 60 -15.17 0.92 1.38
CA GLU A 60 -14.29 1.98 0.94
C GLU A 60 -14.45 2.14 -0.58
N ASN A 61 -15.29 3.10 -0.98
CA ASN A 61 -15.34 3.63 -2.34
C ASN A 61 -14.04 4.41 -2.56
N VAL A 62 -12.98 3.68 -2.86
CA VAL A 62 -11.68 4.27 -3.09
C VAL A 62 -11.62 4.65 -4.56
N ASP A 63 -11.69 5.96 -4.82
CA ASP A 63 -11.41 6.52 -6.14
C ASP A 63 -10.01 6.05 -6.56
N ASP A 64 -9.96 5.16 -7.55
CA ASP A 64 -8.85 4.25 -7.90
C ASP A 64 -7.58 4.94 -8.43
N THR A 65 -7.44 6.27 -8.36
CA THR A 65 -6.58 6.97 -9.31
C THR A 65 -5.26 7.56 -8.81
N THR A 66 -4.92 7.52 -7.50
CA THR A 66 -3.71 8.25 -7.03
C THR A 66 -2.74 7.46 -6.14
N PHE A 67 -2.97 6.17 -5.86
CA PHE A 67 -2.01 5.38 -5.07
C PHE A 67 -0.66 5.23 -5.78
N GLY A 68 0.42 5.51 -5.05
CA GLY A 68 1.77 5.53 -5.59
C GLY A 68 2.08 6.74 -6.49
N GLU A 69 1.12 7.59 -6.85
CA GLU A 69 1.36 8.72 -7.76
C GLU A 69 2.39 9.71 -7.19
N GLY A 70 2.30 10.00 -5.88
CA GLY A 70 3.26 10.83 -5.16
C GLY A 70 4.67 10.21 -5.08
N LEU A 71 4.81 8.91 -5.33
CA LEU A 71 6.10 8.22 -5.35
C LEU A 71 6.72 8.18 -6.74
N ARG A 72 5.93 8.29 -7.82
CA ARG A 72 6.34 7.94 -9.18
C ARG A 72 7.50 8.81 -9.71
N GLU A 73 7.58 10.05 -9.27
CA GLU A 73 8.70 10.95 -9.61
C GLU A 73 10.04 10.47 -9.01
N PHE A 74 10.02 9.83 -7.84
CA PHE A 74 11.22 9.48 -7.06
C PHE A 74 11.56 7.98 -7.11
N SER A 75 10.53 7.15 -7.26
CA SER A 75 10.64 5.71 -7.36
C SER A 75 9.45 5.17 -8.15
N PRO A 76 9.53 5.16 -9.49
CA PRO A 76 8.46 4.63 -10.34
C PRO A 76 8.18 3.15 -10.08
N GLU A 77 9.22 2.38 -9.74
CA GLU A 77 9.09 0.96 -9.38
C GLU A 77 8.23 0.78 -8.13
N LEU A 78 8.50 1.51 -7.04
CA LEU A 78 7.68 1.44 -5.82
C LEU A 78 6.28 1.99 -6.07
N ALA A 79 6.12 3.03 -6.88
CA ALA A 79 4.80 3.52 -7.28
C ALA A 79 3.95 2.43 -7.97
N ASP A 80 4.56 1.67 -8.88
CA ASP A 80 3.90 0.56 -9.58
C ASP A 80 3.56 -0.60 -8.63
N GLU A 81 4.48 -0.95 -7.71
CA GLU A 81 4.22 -1.97 -6.70
C GLU A 81 3.09 -1.59 -5.74
N VAL A 82 3.04 -0.32 -5.31
CA VAL A 82 1.98 0.23 -4.47
C VAL A 82 0.64 0.21 -5.21
N SER A 83 0.59 0.72 -6.45
CA SER A 83 -0.61 0.65 -7.28
C SER A 83 -1.09 -0.79 -7.47
N GLY A 84 -0.16 -1.72 -7.72
CA GLY A 84 -0.45 -3.14 -7.87
C GLY A 84 -1.00 -3.78 -6.59
N PHE A 85 -0.46 -3.41 -5.42
CA PHE A 85 -0.97 -3.86 -4.12
C PHE A 85 -2.43 -3.41 -3.92
N TYR A 86 -2.73 -2.12 -4.10
CA TYR A 86 -4.08 -1.59 -3.89
C TYR A 86 -5.10 -2.16 -4.88
N LYS A 87 -4.73 -2.32 -6.15
CA LYS A 87 -5.58 -2.97 -7.16
C LYS A 87 -5.92 -4.41 -6.77
N ARG A 88 -4.96 -5.17 -6.26
CA ARG A 88 -5.22 -6.52 -5.75
C ARG A 88 -6.03 -6.48 -4.46
N TYR A 89 -5.76 -5.54 -3.57
CA TYR A 89 -6.46 -5.40 -2.30
C TYR A 89 -7.96 -5.17 -2.52
N TYR A 90 -8.35 -4.26 -3.40
CA TYR A 90 -9.76 -3.96 -3.70
C TYR A 90 -10.36 -4.87 -4.77
N GLY A 91 -9.56 -5.33 -5.75
CA GLY A 91 -10.02 -6.19 -6.85
C GLY A 91 -10.40 -7.61 -6.44
N THR A 92 -9.98 -8.10 -5.27
CA THR A 92 -10.38 -9.43 -4.75
C THR A 92 -11.81 -9.51 -4.23
N GLY A 93 -12.60 -8.42 -4.24
CA GLY A 93 -14.00 -8.39 -3.80
C GLY A 93 -15.04 -8.75 -4.88
N HIS A 94 -14.63 -8.91 -6.15
CA HIS A 94 -15.52 -9.23 -7.27
C HIS A 94 -15.37 -10.70 -7.71
N THR A 95 -15.90 -11.65 -6.94
CA THR A 95 -16.26 -12.99 -7.46
C THR A 95 -17.41 -13.61 -6.70
#